data_AF-A0A6G1JT45-F1
#
_entry.id   AF-A0A6G1JT45-F1
#
_cell.length_a   1.000
_cell.length_b   1.000
_cell.length_c   1.000
_cell.angle_alpha   90.00
_cell.angle_beta   90.00
_cell.angle_gamma   90.00
#
_symmetry.space_group_name_H-M   'P 1'
#
loop_
_entity.id
_entity.type
_entity.pdbx_description
1 polymer ?
#
loop_
_entity_poly.entity_id
_entity_poly.type
_entity_poly.pdbx_seq_one_letter_code
_entity_poly.pdbx_strand_id
1 'polypeptide(L)'
;MADDSGPSKGQNKRTADTIDMDTSTTTRPSLSDSGDPTVPQILRRHHNRRIIIANQVPQPKFNVYKALIRHPNLFFQFTMRLPPDLMEHLFAIDKEFHYRFNHYSNSNMIDYALYHAPDAAFIFSPAVYPEYTISDPMLRPMDNRPHLARDIPSMRWTKMVFYRNEVVKEILTRLAIEGHRVPKNTNKALMLFWVLMAYNTTSKRQIFLRDKTIWSDEALLLFHLFVVKLDMRFSDPVLGEGICGLSDVLLRQKTLTVLKDVLCRKKGVCDDYDKLSDIMIRTYRMRYLDTDTHAWLDDGFDNAVHIDQWGILTREKWVATGRSMMSAIDMVRAETAKRGIKIQQFILDFVTYGFVDEDRGTNIPCPKEWRWSKNVVQVPAEGWPVEGVRGEVIRGLDKMWGIEWDEEEEVVVVNSEDIEMVDADEDDDEDEDEEDEEDEEDEEDEEDGYDYEEGSDVDAEGEEE
;
A
#
# COMPACT_ATOMS: atom_id res chain seq x y z
N MET A 1 -1.90 -15.67 -67.10
CA MET A 1 -1.23 -14.42 -67.48
C MET A 1 -0.87 -13.74 -66.16
N ALA A 2 0.26 -14.11 -65.55
CA ALA A 2 1.61 -13.54 -65.78
C ALA A 2 1.64 -12.09 -65.25
N ASP A 3 2.53 -11.62 -64.37
CA ASP A 3 3.78 -12.09 -63.74
C ASP A 3 3.99 -11.25 -62.44
N ASP A 4 4.47 -11.81 -61.33
CA ASP A 4 5.87 -11.75 -60.78
C ASP A 4 6.26 -10.34 -60.24
N SER A 5 6.59 -10.12 -58.95
CA SER A 5 7.88 -10.51 -58.36
C SER A 5 7.94 -10.45 -56.80
N GLY A 6 8.29 -11.59 -56.19
CA GLY A 6 9.28 -11.83 -55.11
C GLY A 6 9.45 -10.92 -53.85
N PRO A 7 9.45 -11.50 -52.63
CA PRO A 7 9.86 -10.85 -51.37
C PRO A 7 11.29 -11.21 -50.94
N SER A 8 12.07 -10.27 -50.40
CA SER A 8 13.38 -10.57 -49.80
C SER A 8 13.34 -10.57 -48.26
N LYS A 9 13.64 -11.74 -47.70
CA LYS A 9 13.98 -11.98 -46.28
C LYS A 9 15.35 -11.39 -45.97
N GLY A 10 15.51 -10.81 -44.78
CA GLY A 10 16.80 -10.44 -44.21
C GLY A 10 16.82 -10.71 -42.71
N GLN A 11 17.27 -11.90 -42.33
CA GLN A 11 17.67 -12.25 -40.97
C GLN A 11 18.85 -11.38 -40.55
N ASN A 12 18.93 -10.95 -39.29
CA ASN A 12 20.21 -10.64 -38.65
C ASN A 12 20.13 -10.99 -37.16
N LYS A 13 20.50 -12.25 -36.88
CA LYS A 13 20.98 -12.75 -35.59
C LYS A 13 22.47 -12.38 -35.49
N ARG A 14 22.87 -12.07 -34.25
CA ARG A 14 24.23 -11.78 -33.72
C ARG A 14 25.37 -12.58 -34.37
N THR A 15 26.54 -11.94 -34.50
CA THR A 15 27.84 -12.53 -34.14
C THR A 15 28.82 -11.44 -33.70
N ALA A 16 29.59 -11.78 -32.65
CA ALA A 16 30.75 -11.05 -32.16
C ALA A 16 31.98 -11.31 -33.03
N ASP A 17 33.05 -10.58 -32.71
CA ASP A 17 34.44 -10.80 -33.08
C ASP A 17 34.87 -10.51 -34.52
N THR A 18 35.52 -9.36 -34.72
CA THR A 18 36.78 -9.29 -35.47
C THR A 18 37.51 -8.00 -35.13
N ILE A 19 38.50 -8.15 -34.25
CA ILE A 19 39.65 -7.27 -34.09
C ILE A 19 40.50 -7.48 -35.34
N ASP A 20 40.87 -6.41 -36.05
CA ASP A 20 42.14 -6.39 -36.77
C ASP A 20 42.71 -4.98 -36.85
N MET A 21 43.99 -4.94 -36.48
CA MET A 21 44.91 -3.81 -36.63
C MET A 21 45.25 -3.62 -38.10
N ASP A 22 45.41 -2.37 -38.53
CA ASP A 22 46.32 -2.09 -39.63
C ASP A 22 47.17 -0.85 -39.35
N THR A 23 48.47 -1.10 -39.39
CA THR A 23 49.59 -0.16 -39.34
C THR A 23 50.07 0.12 -40.76
N SER A 24 50.16 1.40 -41.14
CA SER A 24 51.20 2.00 -42.01
C SER A 24 50.78 3.41 -42.40
N THR A 25 51.60 4.41 -42.70
CA THR A 25 53.03 4.74 -42.52
C THR A 25 53.17 6.19 -43.03
N THR A 26 53.87 7.05 -42.27
CA THR A 26 54.68 8.21 -42.72
C THR A 26 54.06 9.35 -43.54
N THR A 27 54.17 10.59 -43.03
CA THR A 27 54.96 11.67 -43.66
C THR A 27 55.28 12.77 -42.61
N ARG A 28 56.58 13.00 -42.35
CA ARG A 28 57.11 14.19 -41.63
C ARG A 28 57.23 15.36 -42.62
N PRO A 29 57.17 16.59 -42.12
CA PRO A 29 58.27 17.52 -42.40
C PRO A 29 58.84 18.17 -41.14
N SER A 30 60.09 18.61 -41.29
CA SER A 30 61.01 19.13 -40.29
C SER A 30 60.89 20.65 -40.04
N LEU A 31 61.00 21.01 -38.77
CA LEU A 31 61.69 22.17 -38.16
C LEU A 31 61.34 23.61 -38.61
N SER A 32 60.79 24.37 -37.67
CA SER A 32 61.38 25.65 -37.24
C SER A 32 60.90 26.05 -35.84
N ASP A 33 61.88 26.32 -34.99
CA ASP A 33 61.81 26.87 -33.64
C ASP A 33 61.57 28.39 -33.72
N SER A 34 60.50 28.88 -33.08
CA SER A 34 60.33 30.29 -32.71
C SER A 34 59.25 30.38 -31.64
N GLY A 35 59.67 30.76 -30.42
CA GLY A 35 58.80 30.91 -29.26
C GLY A 35 57.83 32.09 -29.36
N ASP A 36 56.61 31.86 -28.87
CA ASP A 36 55.63 32.89 -28.54
C ASP A 36 54.95 32.49 -27.20
N PRO A 37 54.95 33.34 -26.16
CA PRO A 37 54.59 32.95 -24.79
C PRO A 37 53.13 33.27 -24.42
N THR A 38 52.15 33.02 -25.29
CA THR A 38 50.75 33.42 -25.05
C THR A 38 49.71 32.46 -25.65
N VAL A 39 49.92 31.15 -25.49
CA VAL A 39 48.88 30.14 -25.73
C VAL A 39 48.80 29.23 -24.51
N PRO A 40 47.61 28.98 -23.91
CA PRO A 40 47.50 28.09 -22.77
C PRO A 40 47.97 26.69 -23.18
N GLN A 41 49.13 26.29 -22.64
CA GLN A 41 49.63 24.92 -22.77
C GLN A 41 48.58 23.98 -22.20
N ILE A 42 47.98 23.17 -23.07
CA ILE A 42 47.26 21.97 -22.63
C ILE A 42 48.31 21.10 -21.96
N LEU A 43 48.38 21.18 -20.63
CA LEU A 43 49.06 20.19 -19.81
C LEU A 43 48.39 18.86 -20.09
N ARG A 44 48.91 18.13 -21.09
CA ARG A 44 48.67 16.70 -21.23
C ARG A 44 49.13 16.13 -19.90
N ARG A 45 48.18 15.88 -19.00
CA ARG A 45 48.42 15.07 -17.81
C ARG A 45 48.97 13.77 -18.37
N HIS A 46 50.29 13.61 -18.25
CA HIS A 46 50.92 12.31 -18.41
C HIS A 46 50.17 11.41 -17.45
N HIS A 47 49.28 10.59 -17.99
CA HIS A 47 48.76 9.44 -17.28
C HIS A 47 50.00 8.66 -16.92
N ASN A 48 50.42 8.74 -15.66
CA ASN A 48 51.40 7.86 -15.08
C ASN A 48 50.83 6.47 -15.26
N ARG A 49 51.20 5.83 -16.38
CA ARG A 49 50.99 4.42 -16.65
C ARG A 49 51.86 3.73 -15.62
N ARG A 50 51.30 3.55 -14.42
CA ARG A 50 51.85 2.67 -13.40
C ARG A 50 51.96 1.31 -14.09
N ILE A 51 53.19 0.94 -14.43
CA ILE A 51 53.54 -0.43 -14.72
C ILE A 51 53.21 -1.18 -13.42
N ILE A 52 52.08 -1.88 -13.43
CA ILE A 52 51.71 -2.79 -12.35
C ILE A 52 52.73 -3.92 -12.45
N ILE A 53 53.74 -3.86 -11.58
CA ILE A 53 54.53 -5.04 -11.22
C ILE A 53 53.48 -6.06 -10.75
N ALA A 54 53.42 -7.20 -11.43
CA ALA A 54 52.52 -8.32 -11.14
C ALA A 54 52.90 -9.01 -9.82
N ASN A 55 52.94 -8.24 -8.73
CA ASN A 55 52.95 -8.76 -7.38
C ASN A 55 51.50 -9.14 -7.08
N GLN A 56 51.22 -10.44 -7.24
CA GLN A 56 50.11 -11.18 -6.65
C GLN A 56 49.00 -10.29 -6.10
N VAL A 57 48.06 -9.88 -6.96
CA VAL A 57 46.80 -9.33 -6.47
C VAL A 57 46.19 -10.44 -5.62
N PRO A 58 46.02 -10.25 -4.29
CA PRO A 58 45.41 -11.29 -3.47
C PRO A 58 44.06 -11.61 -4.12
N GLN A 59 43.87 -12.88 -4.46
CA GLN A 59 42.60 -13.35 -5.01
C GLN A 59 41.51 -12.85 -4.06
N PRO A 60 40.47 -12.15 -4.55
CA PRO A 60 39.46 -11.61 -3.69
C PRO A 60 38.88 -12.76 -2.88
N LYS A 61 39.02 -12.69 -1.54
CA LYS A 61 38.42 -13.67 -0.63
C LYS A 61 36.96 -13.84 -1.04
N PHE A 62 36.52 -15.09 -1.18
CA PHE A 62 35.15 -15.38 -1.54
C PHE A 62 34.20 -14.68 -0.58
N ASN A 63 33.31 -13.87 -1.14
CA ASN A 63 32.30 -13.14 -0.39
C ASN A 63 30.94 -13.57 -0.94
N VAL A 64 30.17 -14.28 -0.11
CA VAL A 64 28.86 -14.84 -0.45
C VAL A 64 27.93 -13.76 -0.97
N TYR A 65 27.85 -12.62 -0.28
CA TYR A 65 27.01 -11.49 -0.69
C TYR A 65 27.39 -10.96 -2.09
N LYS A 66 28.69 -10.80 -2.37
CA LYS A 66 29.15 -10.40 -3.71
C LYS A 66 28.89 -11.46 -4.77
N ALA A 67 28.98 -12.74 -4.41
CA ALA A 67 28.61 -13.83 -5.31
C ALA A 67 27.11 -13.83 -5.64
N LEU A 68 26.24 -13.62 -4.63
CA LEU A 68 24.79 -13.48 -4.79
C LEU A 68 24.42 -12.32 -5.72
N ILE A 69 25.02 -11.14 -5.51
CA ILE A 69 24.78 -9.99 -6.39
C ILE A 69 25.25 -10.28 -7.80
N ARG A 70 26.39 -10.93 -8.00
CA ARG A 70 26.93 -11.21 -9.33
C ARG A 70 26.15 -12.27 -10.09
N HIS A 71 25.47 -13.17 -9.39
CA HIS A 71 24.75 -14.27 -10.01
C HIS A 71 23.44 -13.78 -10.70
N PRO A 72 23.22 -14.11 -11.99
CA PRO A 72 22.09 -13.60 -12.78
C PRO A 72 20.73 -13.90 -12.16
N ASN A 73 20.53 -15.11 -11.64
CA ASN A 73 19.20 -15.53 -11.15
C ASN A 73 19.01 -15.28 -9.64
N LEU A 74 20.08 -15.33 -8.86
CA LEU A 74 19.97 -15.20 -7.39
C LEU A 74 19.79 -13.74 -6.98
N PHE A 75 20.33 -12.80 -7.76
CA PHE A 75 20.15 -11.38 -7.52
C PHE A 75 18.67 -10.96 -7.46
N PHE A 76 17.82 -11.46 -8.36
CA PHE A 76 16.40 -11.13 -8.36
C PHE A 76 15.69 -11.69 -7.14
N GLN A 77 15.96 -12.97 -6.80
CA GLN A 77 15.36 -13.62 -5.63
C GLN A 77 15.81 -12.98 -4.31
N PHE A 78 17.06 -12.53 -4.26
CA PHE A 78 17.61 -11.75 -3.15
C PHE A 78 16.88 -10.40 -3.04
N THR A 79 16.79 -9.66 -4.15
CA THR A 79 16.15 -8.33 -4.16
C THR A 79 14.67 -8.39 -3.78
N MET A 80 13.93 -9.40 -4.27
CA MET A 80 12.51 -9.60 -3.96
C MET A 80 12.22 -9.88 -2.48
N ARG A 81 13.19 -10.40 -1.72
CA ARG A 81 13.00 -10.76 -0.30
C ARG A 81 13.53 -9.70 0.67
N LEU A 82 14.19 -8.66 0.17
CA LEU A 82 14.72 -7.61 1.03
C LEU A 82 13.59 -6.77 1.61
N PRO A 83 13.64 -6.41 2.91
CA PRO A 83 12.81 -5.35 3.45
C PRO A 83 13.03 -4.03 2.72
N PRO A 84 12.01 -3.16 2.58
CA PRO A 84 12.11 -1.93 1.80
C PRO A 84 13.24 -1.00 2.27
N ASP A 85 13.45 -0.92 3.58
CA ASP A 85 14.48 -0.06 4.18
C ASP A 85 15.89 -0.59 3.91
N LEU A 86 16.07 -1.91 4.01
CA LEU A 86 17.36 -2.55 3.72
C LEU A 86 17.71 -2.45 2.23
N MET A 87 16.71 -2.56 1.34
CA MET A 87 16.91 -2.35 -0.10
C MET A 87 17.42 -0.93 -0.41
N GLU A 88 16.87 0.10 0.24
CA GLU A 88 17.33 1.48 0.08
C GLU A 88 18.74 1.69 0.64
N HIS A 89 19.03 1.12 1.82
CA HIS A 89 20.35 1.19 2.42
C HIS A 89 21.41 0.51 1.54
N LEU A 90 21.13 -0.68 1.02
CA LEU A 90 22.04 -1.38 0.10
C LEU A 90 22.23 -0.62 -1.22
N PHE A 91 21.17 0.01 -1.73
CA PHE A 91 21.23 0.88 -2.90
C PHE A 91 22.11 2.12 -2.69
N ALA A 92 22.14 2.67 -1.47
CA ALA A 92 22.97 3.82 -1.12
C ALA A 92 24.43 3.45 -0.79
N ILE A 93 24.65 2.31 -0.12
CA ILE A 93 25.96 1.93 0.43
C ILE A 93 26.82 1.19 -0.61
N ASP A 94 26.26 0.18 -1.29
CA ASP A 94 27.04 -0.70 -2.16
C ASP A 94 26.93 -0.32 -3.64
N LYS A 95 28.06 0.11 -4.22
CA LYS A 95 28.17 0.50 -5.63
C LYS A 95 27.79 -0.63 -6.60
N GLU A 96 28.10 -1.88 -6.25
CA GLU A 96 27.85 -3.00 -7.14
C GLU A 96 26.36 -3.38 -7.17
N PHE A 97 25.74 -3.40 -5.99
CA PHE A 97 24.29 -3.54 -5.87
C PHE A 97 23.58 -2.40 -6.61
N HIS A 98 23.98 -1.15 -6.37
CA HIS A 98 23.44 0.03 -7.05
C HIS A 98 23.50 -0.09 -8.58
N TYR A 99 24.66 -0.45 -9.13
CA TYR A 99 24.83 -0.60 -10.58
C TYR A 99 23.92 -1.68 -11.15
N ARG A 100 23.89 -2.86 -10.51
CA ARG A 100 23.10 -3.99 -11.00
C ARG A 100 21.61 -3.76 -10.85
N PHE A 101 21.20 -3.15 -9.75
CA PHE A 101 19.82 -2.75 -9.52
C PHE A 101 19.36 -1.75 -10.57
N ASN A 102 20.17 -0.74 -10.91
CA ASN A 102 19.85 0.21 -11.99
C ASN A 102 19.71 -0.47 -13.36
N HIS A 103 20.54 -1.49 -13.62
CA HIS A 103 20.48 -2.26 -14.86
C HIS A 103 19.13 -2.96 -15.09
N TYR A 104 18.48 -3.40 -14.02
CA TYR A 104 17.19 -4.09 -14.05
C TYR A 104 16.10 -3.33 -13.28
N SER A 105 16.25 -2.01 -13.13
CA SER A 105 15.44 -1.17 -12.24
C SER A 105 13.94 -1.32 -12.47
N ASN A 106 13.49 -1.27 -13.72
CA ASN A 106 12.07 -1.46 -14.05
C ASN A 106 11.51 -2.80 -13.58
N SER A 107 12.19 -3.90 -13.93
CA SER A 107 11.77 -5.26 -13.56
C SER A 107 11.82 -5.44 -12.05
N ASN A 108 12.93 -5.07 -11.41
CA ASN A 108 13.08 -5.15 -9.96
C ASN A 108 11.95 -4.42 -9.24
N MET A 109 11.61 -3.19 -9.64
CA MET A 109 10.57 -2.42 -8.96
C MET A 109 9.16 -2.96 -9.16
N ILE A 110 8.83 -3.39 -10.37
CA ILE A 110 7.51 -3.99 -10.66
C ILE A 110 7.38 -5.34 -9.95
N ASP A 111 8.36 -6.22 -10.10
CA ASP A 111 8.33 -7.57 -9.52
C ASP A 111 8.34 -7.51 -7.99
N TYR A 112 9.13 -6.60 -7.40
CA TYR A 112 9.14 -6.37 -5.96
C TYR A 112 7.79 -5.87 -5.44
N ALA A 113 7.13 -4.95 -6.16
CA ALA A 113 5.80 -4.49 -5.78
C ALA A 113 4.74 -5.59 -5.92
N LEU A 114 4.80 -6.39 -6.99
CA LEU A 114 3.90 -7.52 -7.21
C LEU A 114 4.06 -8.62 -6.15
N TYR A 115 5.30 -8.88 -5.71
CA TYR A 115 5.60 -9.88 -4.68
C TYR A 115 5.00 -9.49 -3.32
N HIS A 116 5.15 -8.23 -2.89
CA HIS A 116 4.70 -7.80 -1.57
C HIS A 116 3.24 -7.31 -1.53
N ALA A 117 2.72 -6.77 -2.62
CA ALA A 117 1.38 -6.19 -2.68
C ALA A 117 0.75 -6.34 -4.08
N PRO A 118 0.35 -7.56 -4.49
CA PRO A 118 -0.05 -7.85 -5.87
C PRO A 118 -1.24 -7.02 -6.35
N ASP A 119 -2.31 -6.96 -5.55
CA ASP A 119 -3.52 -6.21 -5.88
C ASP A 119 -3.25 -4.70 -5.98
N ALA A 120 -2.45 -4.17 -5.05
CA ALA A 120 -2.11 -2.76 -4.99
C ALA A 120 -1.19 -2.35 -6.15
N ALA A 121 -0.20 -3.18 -6.49
CA ALA A 121 0.73 -2.94 -7.59
C ALA A 121 0.01 -2.91 -8.95
N PHE A 122 -1.01 -3.76 -9.12
CA PHE A 122 -1.85 -3.76 -10.31
C PHE A 122 -2.69 -2.48 -10.42
N ILE A 123 -3.35 -2.08 -9.32
CA ILE A 123 -4.27 -0.93 -9.30
C ILE A 123 -3.51 0.40 -9.36
N PHE A 124 -2.45 0.56 -8.56
CA PHE A 124 -1.64 1.78 -8.49
C PHE A 124 -0.52 1.78 -9.54
N SER A 125 -0.89 1.54 -10.80
CA SER A 125 0.05 1.47 -11.92
C SER A 125 0.93 2.73 -12.02
N PRO A 126 2.23 2.60 -12.35
CA PRO A 126 3.13 3.75 -12.52
C PRO A 126 2.62 4.77 -13.54
N ALA A 127 1.88 4.32 -14.56
CA ALA A 127 1.30 5.18 -15.59
C ALA A 127 0.25 6.17 -15.04
N VAL A 128 -0.40 5.83 -13.92
CA VAL A 128 -1.38 6.69 -13.25
C VAL A 128 -0.67 7.77 -12.41
N TYR A 129 0.55 7.49 -11.95
CA TYR A 129 1.31 8.34 -11.04
C TYR A 129 2.72 8.68 -11.60
N PRO A 130 2.79 9.48 -12.68
CA PRO A 130 4.06 9.87 -13.27
C PRO A 130 4.99 10.61 -12.28
N GLU A 131 4.44 11.26 -11.26
CA GLU A 131 5.20 11.94 -10.21
C GLU A 131 6.11 11.00 -9.37
N TYR A 132 5.83 9.70 -9.37
CA TYR A 132 6.67 8.69 -8.70
C TYR A 132 7.53 7.88 -9.69
N THR A 133 7.57 8.30 -10.96
CA THR A 133 8.46 7.70 -11.96
C THR A 133 9.72 8.53 -12.12
N ILE A 134 10.82 7.87 -12.50
CA ILE A 134 12.09 8.50 -12.84
C ILE A 134 12.49 8.06 -14.25
N SER A 135 13.28 8.88 -14.93
CA SER A 135 13.90 8.45 -16.19
C SER A 135 14.86 7.28 -15.94
N ASP A 136 14.86 6.30 -16.83
CA ASP A 136 15.68 5.08 -16.70
C ASP A 136 17.17 5.47 -16.48
N PRO A 137 17.82 5.02 -15.39
CA PRO A 137 19.22 5.34 -15.09
C PRO A 137 20.19 4.79 -16.15
N MET A 138 19.78 3.77 -16.91
CA MET A 138 20.53 3.22 -18.03
C MET A 138 20.20 3.92 -19.36
N LEU A 139 19.38 4.97 -19.34
CA LEU A 139 18.98 5.78 -20.50
C LEU A 139 18.44 4.93 -21.66
N ARG A 140 17.75 3.84 -21.33
CA ARG A 140 17.13 2.98 -22.35
C ARG A 140 16.05 3.77 -23.07
N PRO A 141 16.03 3.75 -24.40
CA PRO A 141 15.10 4.56 -25.18
C PRO A 141 13.65 4.13 -24.93
N MET A 142 12.75 5.09 -24.96
CA MET A 142 11.31 4.85 -25.00
C MET A 142 10.93 4.24 -26.37
N ASP A 143 9.94 3.35 -26.37
CA ASP A 143 9.45 2.74 -27.61
C ASP A 143 9.16 3.81 -28.67
N ASN A 144 9.80 3.64 -29.84
CA ASN A 144 9.71 4.52 -31.00
C ASN A 144 10.27 5.95 -30.83
N ARG A 145 10.97 6.26 -29.72
CA ARG A 145 11.61 7.57 -29.47
C ARG A 145 13.03 7.39 -28.91
N PRO A 146 14.05 7.21 -29.78
CA PRO A 146 15.41 6.90 -29.34
C PRO A 146 16.09 8.04 -28.57
N HIS A 147 15.59 9.27 -28.69
CA HIS A 147 16.14 10.46 -28.04
C HIS A 147 15.57 10.70 -26.63
N LEU A 148 14.59 9.91 -26.19
CA LEU A 148 13.96 10.05 -24.88
C LEU A 148 14.16 8.77 -24.08
N ALA A 149 14.72 8.89 -22.88
CA ALA A 149 14.76 7.78 -21.94
C ALA A 149 13.34 7.44 -21.50
N ARG A 150 13.03 6.14 -21.40
CA ARG A 150 11.74 5.70 -20.84
C ARG A 150 11.63 6.06 -19.36
N ASP A 151 10.41 6.29 -18.91
CA ASP A 151 10.13 6.45 -17.48
C ASP A 151 9.89 5.09 -16.83
N ILE A 152 10.47 4.90 -15.65
CA ILE A 152 10.38 3.68 -14.85
C ILE A 152 9.84 4.00 -13.46
N PRO A 153 9.16 3.06 -12.79
CA PRO A 153 8.79 3.24 -11.39
C PRO A 153 10.04 3.45 -10.53
N SER A 154 9.98 4.42 -9.62
CA SER A 154 11.03 4.65 -8.63
C SER A 154 10.79 3.85 -7.34
N MET A 155 11.78 3.79 -6.46
CA MET A 155 11.58 3.25 -5.10
C MET A 155 10.48 4.01 -4.34
N ARG A 156 10.24 5.30 -4.64
CA ARG A 156 9.15 6.08 -4.04
C ARG A 156 7.78 5.57 -4.49
N TRP A 157 7.66 5.10 -5.73
CA TRP A 157 6.44 4.46 -6.22
C TRP A 157 6.16 3.19 -5.43
N THR A 158 7.15 2.31 -5.27
CA THR A 158 7.02 1.07 -4.48
C THR A 158 6.60 1.35 -3.04
N LYS A 159 7.26 2.30 -2.37
CA LYS A 159 6.88 2.73 -1.01
C LYS A 159 5.45 3.27 -0.95
N MET A 160 5.03 4.03 -1.97
CA MET A 160 3.66 4.54 -2.07
C MET A 160 2.64 3.40 -2.22
N VAL A 161 2.92 2.39 -3.05
CA VAL A 161 2.04 1.22 -3.24
C VAL A 161 1.86 0.48 -1.92
N PHE A 162 2.95 0.20 -1.21
CA PHE A 162 2.90 -0.49 0.09
C PHE A 162 2.14 0.32 1.13
N TYR A 163 2.45 1.61 1.23
CA TYR A 163 1.76 2.49 2.16
C TYR A 163 0.24 2.50 1.94
N ARG A 164 -0.21 2.64 0.68
CA ARG A 164 -1.65 2.65 0.37
C ARG A 164 -2.32 1.30 0.60
N ASN A 165 -1.62 0.21 0.31
CA ASN A 165 -2.08 -1.14 0.61
C ASN A 165 -2.32 -1.31 2.11
N GLU A 166 -1.36 -0.91 2.93
CA GLU A 166 -1.47 -0.99 4.38
C GLU A 166 -2.57 -0.08 4.93
N VAL A 167 -2.71 1.15 4.42
CA VAL A 167 -3.82 2.03 4.84
C VAL A 167 -5.18 1.42 4.53
N VAL A 168 -5.38 0.84 3.34
CA VAL A 168 -6.64 0.18 2.96
C VAL A 168 -6.91 -1.03 3.85
N LYS A 169 -5.90 -1.90 4.06
CA LYS A 169 -6.02 -3.03 4.98
C LYS A 169 -6.34 -2.57 6.39
N GLU A 170 -5.74 -1.47 6.83
CA GLU A 170 -5.92 -0.97 8.19
C GLU A 170 -7.37 -0.49 8.41
N ILE A 171 -7.92 0.27 7.45
CA ILE A 171 -9.33 0.70 7.47
C ILE A 171 -10.27 -0.51 7.56
N LEU A 172 -10.09 -1.49 6.68
CA LEU A 172 -10.97 -2.66 6.64
C LEU A 172 -10.84 -3.53 7.89
N THR A 173 -9.63 -3.65 8.44
CA THR A 173 -9.40 -4.42 9.66
C THR A 173 -9.99 -3.71 10.88
N ARG A 174 -9.91 -2.37 10.96
CA ARG A 174 -10.56 -1.60 12.03
C ARG A 174 -12.07 -1.78 12.00
N LEU A 175 -12.69 -1.65 10.82
CA LEU A 175 -14.12 -1.92 10.66
C LEU A 175 -14.46 -3.36 11.07
N ALA A 176 -13.65 -4.35 10.68
CA ALA A 176 -13.90 -5.74 11.05
C ALA A 176 -13.82 -6.02 12.56
N ILE A 177 -12.90 -5.37 13.29
CA ILE A 177 -12.76 -5.45 14.76
C ILE A 177 -13.97 -4.85 15.48
N GLU A 178 -14.66 -3.92 14.84
CA GLU A 178 -15.85 -3.28 15.38
C GLU A 178 -17.15 -3.98 14.91
N GLY A 179 -17.02 -5.14 14.26
CA GLY A 179 -18.13 -5.96 13.78
C GLY A 179 -18.61 -5.61 12.38
N HIS A 180 -18.10 -4.54 11.77
CA HIS A 180 -18.42 -4.11 10.41
C HIS A 180 -17.57 -4.84 9.37
N ARG A 181 -17.87 -6.12 9.15
CA ARG A 181 -17.14 -6.94 8.19
C ARG A 181 -17.54 -6.63 6.75
N VAL A 182 -16.62 -6.86 5.83
CA VAL A 182 -16.83 -6.74 4.37
C VAL A 182 -16.12 -7.90 3.65
N PRO A 183 -16.53 -8.25 2.41
CA PRO A 183 -15.85 -9.25 1.59
C PRO A 183 -14.38 -8.89 1.32
N LYS A 184 -13.53 -9.90 1.09
CA LYS A 184 -12.10 -9.72 0.76
C LYS A 184 -11.88 -8.82 -0.46
N ASN A 185 -12.74 -8.94 -1.47
CA ASN A 185 -12.66 -8.17 -2.72
C ASN A 185 -12.91 -6.65 -2.51
N THR A 186 -13.49 -6.24 -1.38
CA THR A 186 -13.69 -4.82 -1.04
C THR A 186 -12.38 -4.06 -0.94
N ASN A 187 -11.27 -4.76 -0.63
CA ASN A 187 -9.93 -4.18 -0.64
C ASN A 187 -9.60 -3.55 -2.01
N LYS A 188 -9.85 -4.28 -3.11
CA LYS A 188 -9.67 -3.80 -4.49
C LYS A 188 -10.58 -2.62 -4.81
N ALA A 189 -11.85 -2.70 -4.44
CA ALA A 189 -12.81 -1.62 -4.66
C ALA A 189 -12.38 -0.32 -3.96
N LEU A 190 -11.84 -0.42 -2.74
CA LEU A 190 -11.36 0.74 -1.99
C LEU A 190 -10.07 1.33 -2.56
N MET A 191 -9.15 0.49 -3.06
CA MET A 191 -7.96 0.96 -3.79
C MET A 191 -8.34 1.66 -5.11
N LEU A 192 -9.28 1.12 -5.87
CA LEU A 192 -9.81 1.75 -7.09
C LEU A 192 -10.45 3.11 -6.75
N PHE A 193 -11.20 3.18 -5.65
CA PHE A 193 -11.75 4.44 -5.17
C PHE A 193 -10.64 5.44 -4.79
N TRP A 194 -9.54 5.00 -4.18
CA TRP A 194 -8.40 5.88 -3.93
C TRP A 194 -7.83 6.45 -5.24
N VAL A 195 -7.67 5.62 -6.27
CA VAL A 195 -7.25 6.11 -7.60
C VAL A 195 -8.22 7.17 -8.13
N LEU A 196 -9.53 6.95 -7.99
CA LEU A 196 -10.56 7.91 -8.37
C LEU A 196 -10.41 9.26 -7.61
N MET A 197 -10.14 9.22 -6.31
CA MET A 197 -9.90 10.42 -5.49
C MET A 197 -8.66 11.19 -5.98
N ALA A 198 -7.61 10.47 -6.40
CA ALA A 198 -6.37 11.06 -6.89
C ALA A 198 -6.50 11.74 -8.26
N TYR A 199 -7.49 11.40 -9.09
CA TYR A 199 -7.73 12.14 -10.32
C TYR A 199 -8.24 13.55 -10.02
N ASN A 200 -7.62 14.53 -10.67
CA ASN A 200 -7.85 15.94 -10.41
C ASN A 200 -8.81 16.62 -11.39
N THR A 201 -9.36 15.89 -12.36
CA THR A 201 -10.34 16.42 -13.33
C THR A 201 -11.55 15.50 -13.45
N THR A 202 -12.71 16.12 -13.67
CA THR A 202 -13.99 15.40 -13.80
C THR A 202 -13.95 14.41 -14.97
N SER A 203 -13.39 14.84 -16.11
CA SER A 203 -13.31 14.00 -17.31
C SER A 203 -12.50 12.72 -17.08
N LYS A 204 -11.36 12.79 -16.37
CA LYS A 204 -10.54 11.62 -16.06
C LYS A 204 -11.28 10.66 -15.12
N ARG A 205 -11.92 11.18 -14.07
CA ARG A 205 -12.74 10.40 -13.14
C ARG A 205 -13.87 9.67 -13.87
N GLN A 206 -14.56 10.36 -14.79
CA GLN A 206 -15.66 9.78 -15.55
C GLN A 206 -15.21 8.70 -16.53
N ILE A 207 -14.08 8.90 -17.23
CA ILE A 207 -13.52 7.88 -18.14
C ILE A 207 -13.11 6.64 -17.35
N PHE A 208 -12.45 6.83 -16.21
CA PHE A 208 -12.02 5.75 -15.33
C PHE A 208 -13.20 4.94 -14.79
N LEU A 209 -14.28 5.59 -14.32
CA LEU A 209 -15.48 4.92 -13.81
C LEU A 209 -16.30 4.22 -14.89
N ARG A 210 -16.30 4.76 -16.12
CA ARG A 210 -17.06 4.18 -17.24
C ARG A 210 -16.46 2.86 -17.72
N ASP A 211 -15.18 2.64 -17.48
CA ASP A 211 -14.50 1.42 -17.91
C ASP A 211 -14.94 0.22 -17.04
N LYS A 212 -15.67 -0.71 -17.65
CA LYS A 212 -16.17 -1.92 -16.99
C LYS A 212 -15.08 -2.95 -16.71
N THR A 213 -13.94 -2.86 -17.40
CA THR A 213 -12.81 -3.77 -17.17
C THR A 213 -12.09 -3.43 -15.88
N ILE A 214 -12.05 -2.15 -15.53
CA ILE A 214 -11.45 -1.63 -14.31
C ILE A 214 -12.48 -1.66 -13.16
N TRP A 215 -13.66 -1.07 -13.39
CA TRP A 215 -14.76 -1.07 -12.43
C TRP A 215 -15.80 -2.10 -12.84
N SER A 216 -15.71 -3.29 -12.25
CA SER A 216 -16.76 -4.30 -12.38
C SER A 216 -18.03 -3.87 -11.62
N ASP A 217 -19.18 -4.44 -11.99
CA ASP A 217 -20.43 -4.19 -11.29
C ASP A 217 -20.38 -4.72 -9.84
N GLU A 218 -19.63 -5.80 -9.59
CA GLU A 218 -19.30 -6.30 -8.26
C GLU A 218 -18.51 -5.27 -7.44
N ALA A 219 -17.47 -4.64 -8.01
CA ALA A 219 -16.68 -3.63 -7.30
C ALA A 219 -17.51 -2.41 -6.90
N LEU A 220 -18.48 -2.01 -7.72
CA LEU A 220 -19.43 -0.95 -7.38
C LEU A 220 -20.34 -1.37 -6.21
N LEU A 221 -20.86 -2.60 -6.23
CA LEU A 221 -21.69 -3.14 -5.14
C LEU A 221 -20.91 -3.21 -3.82
N LEU A 222 -19.70 -3.77 -3.85
CA LEU A 222 -18.80 -3.87 -2.69
C LEU A 222 -18.42 -2.50 -2.12
N PHE A 223 -18.24 -1.50 -2.98
CA PHE A 223 -18.00 -0.14 -2.52
C PHE A 223 -19.22 0.45 -1.81
N HIS A 224 -20.44 0.17 -2.28
CA HIS A 224 -21.66 0.63 -1.59
C HIS A 224 -21.85 -0.08 -0.25
N LEU A 225 -21.59 -1.39 -0.18
CA LEU A 225 -21.54 -2.14 1.07
C LEU A 225 -20.57 -1.50 2.06
N PHE A 226 -19.35 -1.16 1.61
CA PHE A 226 -18.36 -0.48 2.43
C PHE A 226 -18.88 0.87 2.96
N VAL A 227 -19.51 1.69 2.13
CA VAL A 227 -20.07 2.98 2.55
C VAL A 227 -21.15 2.78 3.61
N VAL A 228 -22.06 1.82 3.44
CA VAL A 228 -23.11 1.52 4.44
C VAL A 228 -22.49 1.06 5.75
N LYS A 229 -21.51 0.17 5.72
CA LYS A 229 -20.80 -0.28 6.93
C LYS A 229 -20.07 0.86 7.63
N LEU A 230 -19.47 1.76 6.86
CA LEU A 230 -18.80 2.93 7.39
C LEU A 230 -19.79 3.92 8.03
N ASP A 231 -20.95 4.13 7.39
CA ASP A 231 -22.02 4.97 7.95
C ASP A 231 -22.55 4.38 9.25
N MET A 232 -22.83 3.07 9.29
CA MET A 232 -23.25 2.38 10.51
C MET A 232 -22.24 2.59 11.66
N ARG A 233 -20.95 2.53 11.34
CA ARG A 233 -19.88 2.73 12.32
C ARG A 233 -19.84 4.14 12.91
N PHE A 234 -20.07 5.18 12.10
CA PHE A 234 -20.08 6.57 12.58
C PHE A 234 -21.43 6.97 13.18
N SER A 235 -22.52 6.33 12.75
CA SER A 235 -23.85 6.54 13.31
C SER A 235 -24.07 5.81 14.64
N ASP A 236 -23.20 4.87 15.01
CA ASP A 236 -23.29 4.17 16.31
C ASP A 236 -23.22 5.19 17.46
N PRO A 237 -24.27 5.30 18.31
CA PRO A 237 -24.28 6.23 19.43
C PRO A 237 -23.29 5.85 20.55
N VAL A 238 -22.83 4.59 20.61
CA VAL A 238 -21.94 4.10 21.66
C VAL A 238 -20.48 4.21 21.24
N LEU A 239 -20.12 3.75 20.04
CA LEU A 239 -18.74 3.72 19.57
C LEU A 239 -18.41 4.78 18.49
N GLY A 240 -19.44 5.30 17.82
CA GLY A 240 -19.39 6.16 16.63
C GLY A 240 -19.51 7.65 16.86
N GLU A 241 -19.74 8.10 18.10
CA GLU A 241 -20.05 9.49 18.44
C GLU A 241 -21.37 10.00 17.81
N GLY A 242 -22.11 9.16 17.07
CA GLY A 242 -23.43 9.47 16.51
C GLY A 242 -23.46 10.45 15.33
N ILE A 243 -22.36 10.63 14.60
CA ILE A 243 -22.24 11.64 13.53
C ILE A 243 -22.45 11.03 12.14
N CYS A 244 -23.69 11.07 11.65
CA CYS A 244 -24.07 10.47 10.35
C CYS A 244 -23.43 11.13 9.11
N GLY A 245 -22.87 12.34 9.23
CA GLY A 245 -22.28 13.09 8.11
C GLY A 245 -20.77 12.92 7.92
N LEU A 246 -20.09 12.27 8.88
CA LEU A 246 -18.63 12.26 8.91
C LEU A 246 -18.02 11.45 7.76
N SER A 247 -18.66 10.34 7.37
CA SER A 247 -18.24 9.51 6.24
C SER A 247 -18.15 10.29 4.92
N ASP A 248 -19.15 11.13 4.62
CA ASP A 248 -19.19 11.93 3.40
C ASP A 248 -18.06 12.97 3.38
N VAL A 249 -17.75 13.59 4.52
CA VAL A 249 -16.61 14.51 4.65
C VAL A 249 -15.28 13.79 4.40
N LEU A 250 -15.10 12.62 5.02
CA LEU A 250 -13.85 11.84 4.95
C LEU A 250 -13.62 11.23 3.55
N LEU A 251 -14.67 10.76 2.88
CA LEU A 251 -14.59 10.20 1.53
C LEU A 251 -14.46 11.28 0.43
N ARG A 252 -14.67 12.57 0.77
CA ARG A 252 -14.40 13.72 -0.11
C ARG A 252 -12.94 14.20 -0.08
N GLN A 253 -12.12 13.69 0.84
CA GLN A 253 -10.71 14.04 0.92
C GLN A 253 -9.91 13.62 -0.33
N LYS A 254 -8.63 14.01 -0.42
CA LYS A 254 -7.74 13.55 -1.50
C LYS A 254 -7.18 12.15 -1.25
N THR A 255 -7.16 11.71 0.00
CA THR A 255 -6.54 10.47 0.45
C THR A 255 -7.41 9.78 1.49
N LEU A 256 -7.32 8.45 1.58
CA LEU A 256 -7.99 7.67 2.63
C LEU A 256 -7.21 7.67 3.95
N THR A 257 -6.06 8.34 4.01
CA THR A 257 -5.24 8.44 5.22
C THR A 257 -5.97 9.14 6.36
N VAL A 258 -6.75 10.18 6.04
CA VAL A 258 -7.55 10.91 7.04
C VAL A 258 -8.62 10.00 7.62
N LEU A 259 -9.32 9.24 6.77
CA LEU A 259 -10.29 8.23 7.21
C LEU A 259 -9.64 7.20 8.15
N LYS A 260 -8.49 6.66 7.76
CA LYS A 260 -7.72 5.73 8.58
C LYS A 260 -7.33 6.33 9.93
N ASP A 261 -6.83 7.57 9.94
CA ASP A 261 -6.38 8.22 11.19
C ASP A 261 -7.56 8.50 12.13
N VAL A 262 -8.74 8.84 11.58
CA VAL A 262 -9.99 8.99 12.35
C VAL A 262 -10.46 7.65 12.93
N LEU A 263 -10.48 6.58 12.13
CA LEU A 263 -10.88 5.24 12.61
C LEU A 263 -9.91 4.69 13.66
N CYS A 264 -8.61 4.93 13.51
CA CYS A 264 -7.61 4.53 14.50
C CYS A 264 -7.57 5.43 15.75
N ARG A 265 -8.44 6.45 15.84
CA ARG A 265 -8.46 7.46 16.91
C ARG A 265 -7.06 8.03 17.17
N LYS A 266 -6.33 8.34 16.10
CA LYS A 266 -4.96 8.84 16.20
C LYS A 266 -5.00 10.21 16.87
N LYS A 267 -4.27 10.33 17.99
CA LYS A 267 -4.19 11.57 18.76
C LYS A 267 -3.85 12.76 17.88
N GLY A 268 -4.59 13.84 18.07
CA GLY A 268 -4.45 15.10 17.35
C GLY A 268 -5.25 15.26 16.06
N VAL A 269 -5.85 14.21 15.46
CA VAL A 269 -6.88 14.40 14.40
C VAL A 269 -8.28 14.39 15.01
N CYS A 270 -8.52 13.52 15.99
CA CYS A 270 -9.80 13.40 16.68
C CYS A 270 -9.96 14.34 17.88
N ASP A 271 -8.84 14.81 18.46
CA ASP A 271 -8.85 15.60 19.70
C ASP A 271 -9.04 17.10 19.46
N ASP A 272 -8.93 17.55 18.21
CA ASP A 272 -8.78 18.95 17.84
C ASP A 272 -9.88 19.35 16.85
N TYR A 273 -10.91 20.02 17.36
CA TYR A 273 -12.05 20.51 16.56
C TYR A 273 -11.60 21.49 15.47
N ASP A 274 -10.50 22.23 15.68
CA ASP A 274 -10.00 23.21 14.71
C ASP A 274 -9.45 22.51 13.46
N LYS A 275 -8.89 21.31 13.61
CA LYS A 275 -8.44 20.52 12.45
C LYS A 275 -9.61 19.93 11.68
N LEU A 276 -10.68 19.54 12.37
CA LEU A 276 -11.87 19.04 11.71
C LEU A 276 -12.59 20.16 10.95
N SER A 277 -12.69 21.36 11.54
CA SER A 277 -13.23 22.53 10.85
C SER A 277 -12.38 22.91 9.65
N ASP A 278 -11.05 22.89 9.76
CA ASP A 278 -10.13 23.08 8.64
C ASP A 278 -10.39 22.10 7.49
N ILE A 279 -10.60 20.82 7.81
CA ILE A 279 -10.94 19.79 6.83
C ILE A 279 -12.29 20.12 6.19
N MET A 280 -13.32 20.46 6.97
CA MET A 280 -14.65 20.80 6.45
C MET A 280 -14.61 22.01 5.51
N ILE A 281 -13.93 23.09 5.91
CA ILE A 281 -13.80 24.34 5.15
C ILE A 281 -13.08 24.10 3.81
N ARG A 282 -12.05 23.25 3.78
CA ARG A 282 -11.36 22.87 2.52
C ARG A 282 -12.21 21.96 1.63
N THR A 283 -13.11 21.20 2.24
CA THR A 283 -13.91 20.18 1.58
C THR A 283 -15.13 20.74 0.90
N TYR A 284 -15.92 21.55 1.61
CA TYR A 284 -17.17 22.11 1.14
C TYR A 284 -16.99 23.56 0.72
N ARG A 285 -17.82 24.01 -0.22
CA ARG A 285 -17.93 25.46 -0.50
C ARG A 285 -18.78 26.10 0.59
N MET A 286 -18.50 27.36 0.94
CA MET A 286 -19.27 28.08 1.97
C MET A 286 -20.77 28.06 1.75
N ARG A 287 -21.25 28.12 0.50
CA ARG A 287 -22.68 27.99 0.18
C ARG A 287 -23.35 26.66 0.62
N TYR A 288 -22.57 25.64 0.95
CA TYR A 288 -23.04 24.33 1.41
C TYR A 288 -22.89 24.16 2.92
N LEU A 289 -22.24 25.10 3.60
CA LEU A 289 -22.11 25.12 5.05
C LEU A 289 -23.21 26.00 5.63
N ASP A 290 -23.71 25.64 6.81
CA ASP A 290 -24.71 26.43 7.54
C ASP A 290 -24.01 27.57 8.28
N THR A 291 -23.67 28.62 7.54
CA THR A 291 -23.07 29.84 8.09
C THR A 291 -24.04 30.68 8.90
N ASP A 292 -25.35 30.43 8.79
CA ASP A 292 -26.38 31.16 9.54
C ASP A 292 -26.39 30.69 11.01
N THR A 293 -26.33 29.37 11.23
CA THR A 293 -26.23 28.77 12.57
C THR A 293 -24.80 28.84 13.11
N HIS A 294 -23.80 28.71 12.23
CA HIS A 294 -22.38 28.65 12.59
C HIS A 294 -21.58 29.75 11.89
N ALA A 295 -21.80 31.00 12.29
CA ALA A 295 -21.16 32.18 11.70
C ALA A 295 -19.62 32.14 11.71
N TRP A 296 -19.02 31.46 12.69
CA TRP A 296 -17.57 31.26 12.78
C TRP A 296 -16.98 30.51 11.56
N LEU A 297 -17.78 29.75 10.80
CA LEU A 297 -17.34 29.10 9.56
C LEU A 297 -17.03 30.07 8.42
N ASP A 298 -17.63 31.28 8.41
CA ASP A 298 -17.40 32.30 7.37
C ASP A 298 -16.39 33.38 7.84
N ASP A 299 -15.84 33.25 9.05
CA ASP A 299 -14.87 34.21 9.56
C ASP A 299 -13.45 33.86 9.08
N GLY A 300 -12.95 34.61 8.10
CA GLY A 300 -11.58 34.46 7.59
C GLY A 300 -10.47 34.89 8.56
N PHE A 301 -10.80 35.54 9.68
CA PHE A 301 -9.85 35.92 10.71
C PHE A 301 -9.71 34.86 11.81
N ASP A 302 -10.82 34.21 12.17
CA ASP A 302 -10.83 33.15 13.18
C ASP A 302 -10.48 31.77 12.59
N ASN A 303 -10.74 31.55 11.29
CA ASN A 303 -10.37 30.29 10.64
C ASN A 303 -8.89 30.28 10.23
N ALA A 304 -8.17 29.21 10.60
CA ALA A 304 -6.77 29.01 10.22
C ALA A 304 -6.55 28.75 8.71
N VAL A 305 -7.63 28.59 7.93
CA VAL A 305 -7.60 28.33 6.49
C VAL A 305 -7.77 29.62 5.68
N HIS A 306 -6.74 29.94 4.88
CA HIS A 306 -6.80 31.04 3.92
C HIS A 306 -7.98 30.91 2.95
N ILE A 307 -8.65 32.02 2.63
CA ILE A 307 -9.87 32.08 1.80
C ILE A 307 -9.70 31.36 0.45
N ASP A 308 -8.51 31.43 -0.16
CA ASP A 308 -8.20 30.75 -1.43
C ASP A 308 -8.28 29.20 -1.35
N GLN A 309 -8.22 28.64 -0.14
CA GLN A 309 -8.28 27.21 0.10
C GLN A 309 -9.71 26.72 0.44
N TRP A 310 -10.67 27.64 0.54
CA TRP A 310 -12.06 27.29 0.87
C TRP A 310 -12.71 26.50 -0.27
N GLY A 311 -13.26 25.33 0.07
CA GLY A 311 -13.88 24.40 -0.86
C GLY A 311 -12.98 23.95 -2.01
N ILE A 312 -11.65 24.03 -1.85
CA ILE A 312 -10.68 23.72 -2.90
C ILE A 312 -10.79 22.26 -3.40
N LEU A 313 -11.27 21.35 -2.54
CA LEU A 313 -11.49 19.94 -2.90
C LEU A 313 -12.64 19.73 -3.88
N THR A 314 -13.61 20.65 -3.92
CA THR A 314 -14.70 20.65 -4.92
C THR A 314 -14.28 21.25 -6.27
N ARG A 315 -13.02 21.64 -6.45
CA ARG A 315 -12.55 22.31 -7.67
C ARG A 315 -11.56 21.44 -8.42
N GLU A 316 -11.67 21.46 -9.75
CA GLU A 316 -10.73 20.78 -10.62
C GLU A 316 -9.31 21.31 -10.42
N LYS A 317 -8.34 20.39 -10.49
CA LYS A 317 -6.92 20.60 -10.21
C LYS A 317 -6.63 21.08 -8.79
N TRP A 318 -7.65 21.18 -7.93
CA TRP A 318 -7.55 21.78 -6.60
C TRP A 318 -6.95 23.18 -6.62
N VAL A 319 -7.48 24.02 -7.52
CA VAL A 319 -7.12 25.43 -7.65
C VAL A 319 -8.37 26.28 -7.44
N ALA A 320 -8.23 27.45 -6.80
CA ALA A 320 -9.34 28.37 -6.54
C ALA A 320 -10.14 28.76 -7.80
N THR A 321 -9.47 28.88 -8.95
CA THR A 321 -10.08 29.20 -10.25
C THR A 321 -10.64 27.98 -11.00
N GLY A 322 -10.45 26.78 -10.46
CA GLY A 322 -10.91 25.53 -11.07
C GLY A 322 -12.43 25.44 -11.19
N ARG A 323 -12.91 24.71 -12.21
CA ARG A 323 -14.33 24.38 -12.38
C ARG A 323 -14.81 23.50 -11.23
N SER A 324 -16.12 23.47 -10.99
CA SER A 324 -16.70 22.56 -10.00
C SER A 324 -16.51 21.11 -10.43
N MET A 325 -15.99 20.29 -9.52
CA MET A 325 -15.84 18.85 -9.66
C MET A 325 -16.81 18.17 -8.71
N MET A 326 -17.52 17.16 -9.20
CA MET A 326 -18.38 16.32 -8.37
C MET A 326 -17.52 15.46 -7.43
N SER A 327 -18.04 15.14 -6.24
CA SER A 327 -17.33 14.24 -5.33
C SER A 327 -17.15 12.86 -5.94
N ALA A 328 -16.04 12.20 -5.58
CA ALA A 328 -15.76 10.85 -6.03
C ALA A 328 -16.89 9.88 -5.63
N ILE A 329 -17.43 10.01 -4.41
CA ILE A 329 -18.55 9.18 -3.93
C ILE A 329 -19.81 9.37 -4.76
N ASP A 330 -20.16 10.61 -5.09
CA ASP A 330 -21.35 10.96 -5.87
C ASP A 330 -21.21 10.50 -7.33
N MET A 331 -19.98 10.51 -7.88
CA MET A 331 -19.70 9.94 -9.19
C MET A 331 -19.89 8.42 -9.22
N VAL A 332 -19.45 7.71 -8.17
CA VAL A 332 -19.66 6.26 -8.04
C VAL A 332 -21.16 5.93 -7.95
N ARG A 333 -21.92 6.68 -7.14
CA ARG A 333 -23.39 6.56 -7.06
C ARG A 333 -24.06 6.80 -8.41
N ALA A 334 -23.66 7.87 -9.11
CA ALA A 334 -24.20 8.21 -10.42
C ALA A 334 -23.88 7.14 -11.49
N GLU A 335 -22.68 6.57 -11.47
CA GLU A 335 -22.29 5.50 -12.39
C GLU A 335 -23.07 4.20 -12.11
N THR A 336 -23.28 3.88 -10.83
CA THR A 336 -24.06 2.72 -10.41
C THR A 336 -25.51 2.81 -10.90
N ALA A 337 -26.11 4.01 -10.78
CA ALA A 337 -27.43 4.30 -11.32
C ALA A 337 -27.47 4.19 -12.87
N LYS A 338 -26.45 4.70 -13.57
CA LYS A 338 -26.35 4.58 -15.04
C LYS A 338 -26.25 3.15 -15.52
N ARG A 339 -25.58 2.28 -14.76
CA ARG A 339 -25.46 0.85 -15.07
C ARG A 339 -26.72 0.05 -14.71
N GLY A 340 -27.70 0.67 -14.05
CA GLY A 340 -28.96 0.03 -13.67
C GLY A 340 -28.83 -0.94 -12.49
N ILE A 341 -27.76 -0.81 -11.69
CA ILE A 341 -27.55 -1.65 -10.50
C ILE A 341 -28.49 -1.14 -9.41
N LYS A 342 -29.43 -1.98 -8.99
CA LYS A 342 -30.47 -1.64 -8.01
C LYS A 342 -29.95 -1.83 -6.59
N ILE A 343 -29.11 -0.90 -6.14
CA ILE A 343 -28.52 -0.93 -4.78
C ILE A 343 -29.61 -1.04 -3.70
N GLN A 344 -30.79 -0.45 -3.93
CA GLN A 344 -31.88 -0.44 -2.96
C GLN A 344 -32.33 -1.84 -2.54
N GLN A 345 -32.17 -2.83 -3.43
CA GLN A 345 -32.55 -4.21 -3.16
C GLN A 345 -31.61 -4.89 -2.16
N PHE A 346 -30.36 -4.41 -2.07
CA PHE A 346 -29.30 -5.00 -1.25
C PHE A 346 -29.07 -4.22 0.06
N ILE A 347 -29.86 -3.18 0.37
CA ILE A 347 -29.61 -2.36 1.57
C ILE A 347 -29.72 -3.20 2.84
N LEU A 348 -30.75 -4.05 2.95
CA LEU A 348 -30.93 -4.91 4.11
C LEU A 348 -29.77 -5.90 4.23
N ASP A 349 -29.40 -6.53 3.11
CA ASP A 349 -28.24 -7.43 3.04
C ASP A 349 -26.95 -6.72 3.45
N PHE A 350 -26.76 -5.45 3.06
CA PHE A 350 -25.58 -4.68 3.46
C PHE A 350 -25.54 -4.42 4.96
N VAL A 351 -26.68 -4.15 5.58
CA VAL A 351 -26.77 -3.94 7.02
C VAL A 351 -26.47 -5.23 7.77
N THR A 352 -27.04 -6.36 7.36
CA THR A 352 -26.88 -7.66 8.04
C THR A 352 -25.57 -8.38 7.72
N TYR A 353 -24.93 -8.07 6.59
CA TYR A 353 -23.73 -8.77 6.13
C TYR A 353 -22.63 -8.82 7.21
N GLY A 354 -22.13 -10.01 7.50
CA GLY A 354 -21.01 -10.19 8.43
C GLY A 354 -21.35 -10.07 9.92
N PHE A 355 -22.63 -9.93 10.26
CA PHE A 355 -23.13 -10.12 11.63
C PHE A 355 -23.71 -11.50 11.87
N VAL A 356 -24.29 -12.12 10.84
CA VAL A 356 -24.90 -13.46 10.90
C VAL A 356 -24.20 -14.36 9.91
N ASP A 357 -23.91 -15.59 10.33
CA ASP A 357 -23.41 -16.66 9.46
C ASP A 357 -24.60 -17.22 8.67
N GLU A 358 -24.54 -17.18 7.33
CA GLU A 358 -25.66 -17.57 6.47
C GLU A 358 -25.98 -19.06 6.59
N ASP A 359 -24.96 -19.90 6.79
CA ASP A 359 -25.11 -21.36 6.84
C ASP A 359 -25.65 -21.83 8.21
N ARG A 360 -25.17 -21.20 9.29
CA ARG A 360 -25.50 -21.59 10.67
C ARG A 360 -26.65 -20.79 11.27
N GLY A 361 -26.97 -19.62 10.70
CA GLY A 361 -27.93 -18.66 11.26
C GLY A 361 -27.48 -18.06 12.60
N THR A 362 -26.23 -18.30 13.01
CA THR A 362 -25.68 -17.85 14.29
C THR A 362 -24.96 -16.52 14.14
N ASN A 363 -24.94 -15.73 15.21
CA ASN A 363 -24.19 -14.47 15.21
C ASN A 363 -22.69 -14.74 15.14
N ILE A 364 -22.03 -14.04 14.23
CA ILE A 364 -20.59 -14.13 14.06
C ILE A 364 -19.92 -13.31 15.17
N PRO A 365 -18.95 -13.88 15.90
CA PRO A 365 -18.29 -13.16 16.98
C PRO A 365 -17.44 -11.99 16.50
N CYS A 366 -17.46 -10.90 17.25
CA CYS A 366 -16.66 -9.73 16.93
C CYS A 366 -15.18 -9.98 17.30
N PRO A 367 -14.22 -9.83 16.38
CA PRO A 367 -12.80 -9.97 16.71
C PRO A 367 -12.37 -8.90 17.70
N LYS A 368 -11.87 -9.27 18.89
CA LYS A 368 -11.48 -8.32 19.93
C LYS A 368 -10.10 -7.68 19.72
N GLU A 369 -9.24 -8.28 18.88
CA GLU A 369 -7.87 -7.81 18.67
C GLU A 369 -7.39 -7.82 17.21
N TRP A 370 -6.28 -7.11 16.98
CA TRP A 370 -5.65 -6.86 15.69
C TRP A 370 -4.85 -8.07 15.20
N ARG A 371 -4.96 -8.46 13.92
CA ARG A 371 -4.24 -9.63 13.36
C ARG A 371 -2.70 -9.58 13.47
N TRP A 372 -2.13 -8.43 13.79
CA TRP A 372 -0.68 -8.23 13.97
C TRP A 372 -0.27 -7.79 15.39
N SER A 373 -1.18 -7.73 16.36
CA SER A 373 -0.75 -7.69 17.77
C SER A 373 -0.23 -9.09 18.13
N LYS A 374 0.94 -9.17 18.78
CA LYS A 374 1.54 -10.43 19.23
C LYS A 374 0.71 -11.17 20.30
N ASN A 375 -0.45 -10.64 20.67
CA ASN A 375 -1.38 -11.24 21.59
C ASN A 375 -2.39 -12.08 20.78
N VAL A 376 -2.48 -13.36 21.15
CA VAL A 376 -3.37 -14.35 20.53
C VAL A 376 -4.81 -13.82 20.58
N VAL A 377 -5.45 -13.78 19.41
CA VAL A 377 -6.81 -13.26 19.26
C VAL A 377 -7.79 -14.12 20.07
N GLN A 378 -8.24 -13.65 21.24
CA GLN A 378 -9.37 -14.25 21.93
C GLN A 378 -10.67 -13.75 21.30
N VAL A 379 -11.14 -14.46 20.26
CA VAL A 379 -12.48 -14.26 19.70
C VAL A 379 -13.46 -15.07 20.56
N PRO A 380 -14.52 -14.46 21.13
CA PRO A 380 -15.56 -15.23 21.82
C PRO A 380 -16.15 -16.30 20.89
N ALA A 381 -16.52 -17.46 21.43
CA ALA A 381 -17.11 -18.54 20.63
C ALA A 381 -18.47 -18.11 20.03
N GLU A 382 -19.25 -17.32 20.75
CA GLU A 382 -20.54 -16.80 20.32
C GLU A 382 -20.52 -15.29 20.05
N GLY A 383 -21.23 -14.88 19.00
CA GLY A 383 -21.46 -13.47 18.70
C GLY A 383 -22.47 -12.82 19.63
N TRP A 384 -22.28 -11.52 19.86
CA TRP A 384 -23.16 -10.74 20.73
C TRP A 384 -24.56 -10.58 20.11
N PRO A 385 -25.65 -10.62 20.91
CA PRO A 385 -25.69 -10.90 22.34
C PRO A 385 -25.61 -12.41 22.65
N VAL A 386 -24.83 -12.75 23.67
CA VAL A 386 -24.74 -14.12 24.24
C VAL A 386 -26.14 -14.57 24.67
N GLU A 387 -26.43 -15.87 24.57
CA GLU A 387 -27.78 -16.42 24.82
C GLU A 387 -28.36 -15.98 26.17
N GLY A 388 -27.56 -15.96 27.24
CA GLY A 388 -27.98 -15.47 28.56
C GLY A 388 -28.38 -13.99 28.57
N VAL A 389 -27.60 -13.12 27.92
CA VAL A 389 -27.91 -11.68 27.80
C VAL A 389 -29.16 -11.47 26.95
N ARG A 390 -29.33 -12.26 25.90
CA ARG A 390 -30.54 -12.23 25.06
C ARG A 390 -31.78 -12.59 25.89
N GLY A 391 -31.71 -13.66 26.69
CA GLY A 391 -32.79 -14.07 27.59
C GLY A 391 -33.14 -13.02 28.66
N GLU A 392 -32.13 -12.33 29.21
CA GLU A 392 -32.34 -11.22 30.13
C GLU A 392 -33.03 -10.01 29.48
N VAL A 393 -32.58 -9.60 28.30
CA VAL A 393 -33.18 -8.47 27.57
C VAL A 393 -34.60 -8.80 27.14
N ILE A 394 -34.86 -10.02 26.65
CA ILE A 394 -36.21 -10.49 26.30
C ILE A 394 -37.11 -10.45 27.53
N ARG A 395 -36.71 -11.03 28.67
CA ARG A 395 -37.47 -10.92 29.93
C ARG A 395 -37.69 -9.48 30.37
N GLY A 396 -36.70 -8.61 30.20
CA GLY A 396 -36.81 -7.18 30.52
C GLY A 396 -37.85 -6.48 29.66
N LEU A 397 -37.89 -6.79 28.36
CA LEU A 397 -38.92 -6.29 27.44
C LEU A 397 -40.28 -6.90 27.75
N ASP A 398 -40.39 -8.21 27.95
CA ASP A 398 -41.65 -8.88 28.27
C ASP A 398 -42.28 -8.35 29.55
N LYS A 399 -41.47 -8.07 30.58
CA LYS A 399 -41.90 -7.37 31.79
C LYS A 399 -42.36 -5.93 31.53
N MET A 400 -41.70 -5.22 30.61
CA MET A 400 -42.06 -3.85 30.23
C MET A 400 -43.37 -3.81 29.41
N TRP A 401 -43.65 -4.87 28.65
CA TRP A 401 -44.83 -5.01 27.78
C TRP A 401 -45.96 -5.85 28.39
N GLY A 402 -45.81 -6.35 29.62
CA GLY A 402 -46.85 -7.06 30.38
C GLY A 402 -47.12 -8.48 29.89
N ILE A 403 -46.13 -9.14 29.31
CA ILE A 403 -46.19 -10.54 28.91
C ILE A 403 -45.73 -11.39 30.11
N GLU A 404 -46.66 -12.09 30.74
CA GLU A 404 -46.38 -13.05 31.82
C GLU A 404 -45.96 -14.39 31.21
N TRP A 405 -44.78 -14.87 31.58
CA TRP A 405 -44.33 -16.22 31.30
C TRP A 405 -44.66 -17.10 32.50
N ASP A 406 -45.32 -18.23 32.29
CA ASP A 406 -45.51 -19.25 33.33
C ASP A 406 -44.12 -19.81 33.70
N GLU A 407 -43.80 -19.82 35.00
CA GLU A 407 -42.47 -20.08 35.57
C GLU A 407 -41.92 -21.51 35.40
N GLU A 408 -42.43 -22.32 34.45
CA GLU A 408 -42.11 -23.76 34.37
C GLU A 408 -41.02 -24.17 33.36
N GLU A 409 -40.40 -23.25 32.61
CA GLU A 409 -39.21 -23.57 31.79
C GLU A 409 -37.95 -22.88 32.33
N GLU A 410 -37.34 -23.51 33.35
CA GLU A 410 -35.98 -23.21 33.81
C GLU A 410 -34.96 -23.53 32.69
N VAL A 411 -34.38 -22.48 32.10
CA VAL A 411 -33.16 -22.60 31.28
C VAL A 411 -31.95 -22.51 32.20
N VAL A 412 -31.13 -23.56 32.15
CA VAL A 412 -29.85 -23.72 32.84
C VAL A 412 -28.99 -22.47 32.65
N VAL A 413 -28.77 -21.73 33.72
CA VAL A 413 -27.79 -20.64 33.79
C VAL A 413 -26.40 -21.30 33.82
N VAL A 414 -25.70 -21.30 32.70
CA VAL A 414 -24.28 -21.67 32.68
C VAL A 414 -23.51 -20.54 33.33
N ASN A 415 -22.95 -20.80 34.52
CA ASN A 415 -22.07 -19.88 35.22
C ASN A 415 -20.79 -19.65 34.39
N SER A 416 -20.31 -18.40 34.38
CA SER A 416 -19.09 -17.96 33.70
C SER A 416 -17.78 -18.50 34.32
N GLU A 417 -17.82 -19.57 35.09
CA GLU A 417 -16.65 -20.17 35.77
C GLU A 417 -16.25 -21.53 35.17
N ASP A 418 -17.06 -22.13 34.29
CA ASP A 418 -16.71 -23.38 33.61
C ASP A 418 -16.05 -23.08 32.25
N ILE A 419 -14.86 -22.47 32.30
CA ILE A 419 -13.92 -22.49 31.18
C ILE A 419 -13.09 -23.77 31.36
N GLU A 420 -13.54 -24.87 30.76
CA GLU A 420 -12.71 -26.06 30.61
C GLU A 420 -11.49 -25.71 29.75
N MET A 421 -10.30 -25.86 30.33
CA MET A 421 -9.08 -25.99 29.56
C MET A 421 -9.17 -27.32 28.82
N VAL A 422 -9.47 -27.27 27.52
CA VAL A 422 -9.29 -28.43 26.66
C VAL A 422 -7.82 -28.47 26.27
N ASP A 423 -7.07 -29.31 26.99
CA ASP A 423 -5.77 -29.79 26.57
C ASP A 423 -5.94 -30.46 25.20
N ALA A 424 -5.25 -29.92 24.20
CA ALA A 424 -5.22 -30.47 22.87
C ALA A 424 -4.14 -31.54 22.83
N ASP A 425 -4.51 -32.79 23.08
CA ASP A 425 -3.70 -33.96 22.77
C ASP A 425 -4.61 -35.15 22.39
N GLU A 426 -4.18 -35.84 21.32
CA GLU A 426 -4.62 -37.14 20.78
C GLU A 426 -6.02 -37.20 20.14
N ASP A 427 -6.31 -37.87 19.02
CA ASP A 427 -5.64 -38.44 17.85
C ASP A 427 -6.83 -38.97 17.01
N ASP A 428 -6.78 -38.89 15.69
CA ASP A 428 -7.18 -40.01 14.80
C ASP A 428 -7.04 -39.61 13.33
N ASP A 429 -6.12 -40.34 12.71
CA ASP A 429 -5.78 -40.41 11.30
C ASP A 429 -6.94 -40.94 10.44
N GLU A 430 -7.01 -40.49 9.18
CA GLU A 430 -7.30 -41.40 8.06
C GLU A 430 -6.38 -41.01 6.88
N ASP A 431 -5.70 -42.05 6.40
CA ASP A 431 -4.60 -42.11 5.44
C ASP A 431 -4.95 -41.65 4.01
N GLU A 432 -3.93 -41.27 3.23
CA GLU A 432 -3.64 -41.89 1.92
C GLU A 432 -2.24 -41.46 1.39
N ASP A 433 -1.37 -42.47 1.32
CA ASP A 433 -0.36 -42.78 0.28
C ASP A 433 1.07 -42.18 0.31
N GLU A 434 1.95 -42.96 0.93
CA GLU A 434 3.17 -43.60 0.39
C GLU A 434 3.93 -42.93 -0.77
N GLU A 435 5.21 -42.59 -0.54
CA GLU A 435 6.35 -43.22 -1.24
C GLU A 435 7.68 -42.86 -0.54
N ASP A 436 8.43 -43.92 -0.23
CA ASP A 436 9.69 -44.02 0.52
C ASP A 436 10.90 -43.36 -0.17
N GLU A 437 11.88 -42.90 0.61
CA GLU A 437 13.20 -43.57 0.73
C GLU A 437 14.13 -42.82 1.70
N GLU A 438 14.71 -43.63 2.59
CA GLU A 438 15.59 -43.34 3.71
C GLU A 438 17.00 -42.87 3.27
N ASP A 439 17.68 -42.07 4.09
CA ASP A 439 18.91 -42.53 4.75
C ASP A 439 19.43 -41.49 5.76
N GLU A 440 19.88 -42.07 6.87
CA GLU A 440 20.30 -41.54 8.16
C GLU A 440 21.61 -40.72 8.09
N GLU A 441 21.82 -39.80 9.04
CA GLU A 441 22.86 -39.96 10.08
C GLU A 441 22.89 -38.73 11.01
N ASP A 442 22.86 -39.04 12.30
CA ASP A 442 22.99 -38.17 13.47
C ASP A 442 24.34 -37.45 13.52
N GLU A 443 24.39 -36.28 14.17
CA GLU A 443 25.49 -35.94 15.08
C GLU A 443 25.12 -34.72 15.97
N GLU A 444 24.75 -35.07 17.20
CA GLU A 444 25.09 -34.50 18.51
C GLU A 444 25.56 -33.04 18.65
N ASP A 445 24.86 -32.33 19.55
CA ASP A 445 25.33 -31.48 20.65
C ASP A 445 26.60 -30.64 20.48
N GLU A 446 26.47 -29.32 20.68
CA GLU A 446 27.38 -28.62 21.59
C GLU A 446 26.74 -27.31 22.10
N GLU A 447 26.60 -27.27 23.44
CA GLU A 447 26.42 -26.08 24.26
C GLU A 447 27.46 -25.00 23.90
N ASP A 448 27.08 -23.73 23.99
CA ASP A 448 27.97 -22.75 24.65
C ASP A 448 27.21 -21.47 25.01
N GLY A 449 27.12 -21.25 26.32
CA GLY A 449 26.61 -20.02 26.91
C GLY A 449 27.65 -18.90 26.84
N TYR A 450 27.15 -17.68 26.67
CA TYR A 450 27.89 -16.46 27.02
C TYR A 450 26.94 -15.47 27.69
N ASP A 451 27.00 -15.49 29.01
CA ASP A 451 26.69 -14.38 29.90
C ASP A 451 27.87 -13.40 29.86
N TYR A 452 27.66 -12.08 29.77
CA TYR A 452 28.59 -11.07 30.34
C TYR A 452 27.98 -9.64 30.28
N GLU A 453 27.65 -9.18 31.49
CA GLU A 453 27.91 -7.85 32.07
C GLU A 453 27.09 -6.62 31.65
N GLU A 454 26.11 -6.38 32.54
CA GLU A 454 25.65 -5.11 33.08
C GLU A 454 26.82 -4.17 33.47
N GLY A 455 26.88 -2.99 32.85
CA GLY A 455 27.80 -1.91 33.18
C GLY A 455 27.04 -0.64 33.55
N SER A 456 26.97 -0.37 34.85
CA SER A 456 26.51 0.87 35.47
C SER A 456 27.68 1.81 35.77
N ASP A 457 27.58 3.08 35.36
CA ASP A 457 28.28 4.26 35.88
C ASP A 457 27.34 5.44 35.52
N VAL A 458 26.65 6.20 36.38
CA VAL A 458 26.95 6.96 37.61
C VAL A 458 27.93 8.14 37.42
N ASP A 459 27.31 9.32 37.38
CA ASP A 459 27.70 10.67 37.82
C ASP A 459 28.93 11.41 37.24
N ALA A 460 28.68 12.63 36.74
CA ALA A 460 29.32 13.86 37.27
C ALA A 460 28.74 15.15 36.63
N GLU A 461 28.34 16.07 37.50
CA GLU A 461 28.01 17.48 37.27
C GLU A 461 29.26 18.35 37.03
N GLY A 462 29.05 19.60 36.56
CA GLY A 462 29.99 20.73 36.63
C GLY A 462 30.18 21.42 35.27
N GLU A 463 29.53 22.55 34.98
CA GLU A 463 29.85 23.95 35.35
C GLU A 463 31.06 24.55 34.60
N GLU A 464 30.83 25.79 34.11
CA GLU A 464 31.77 26.79 33.53
C GLU A 464 32.32 26.46 32.12
N GLU A 465 32.23 27.29 31.06
CA GLU A 465 32.24 28.76 30.87
C GLU A 465 31.34 29.18 29.69
#